data_AF-W8Y4U3-F1
#
_entry.id   AF-W8Y4U3-F1
#
_cell.length_a   1.000
_cell.length_b   1.000
_cell.length_c   1.000
_cell.angle_alpha   90.00
_cell.angle_beta   90.00
_cell.angle_gamma   90.00
#
_symmetry.space_group_name_H-M   'P 1'
#
loop_
_entity.id
_entity.type
_entity.pdbx_description
1 polymer ?
#
loop_
_entity_poly.entity_id
_entity_poly.type
_entity_poly.pdbx_seq_one_letter_code
_entity_poly.pdbx_strand_id
1 'polypeptide(L)'
;MSSAKSQTLTLAMKTLKQAMRGRKVKDVLLHSDQGSIYTAKEFQAYAKENGMITSMSRRGNCHDNAVMESFFGHLKSEAFYSQKITKVSNTTVRKIVLEYIHYYNCVRIQEKLNQLSPKEFREQVV
;
A
#
# COMPACT_ATOMS: atom_id res chain seq x y z
N MET A 1 -5.18 28.22 1.26
CA MET A 1 -5.16 26.83 1.81
C MET A 1 -5.28 25.73 0.73
N SER A 2 -4.74 25.91 -0.50
CA SER A 2 -4.96 24.99 -1.65
C SER A 2 -3.78 24.05 -2.00
N SER A 3 -2.57 24.30 -1.47
CA SER A 3 -1.34 23.64 -1.96
C SER A 3 -1.16 22.17 -1.52
N ALA A 4 -1.52 21.83 -0.27
CA ALA A 4 -1.25 20.50 0.28
C ALA A 4 -2.14 19.38 -0.30
N LYS A 5 -3.43 19.65 -0.55
CA LYS A 5 -4.35 18.66 -1.16
C LYS A 5 -3.94 18.28 -2.58
N SER A 6 -3.46 19.26 -3.36
CA SER A 6 -3.02 19.04 -4.75
C SER A 6 -1.76 18.16 -4.83
N GLN A 7 -0.80 18.36 -3.91
CA GLN A 7 0.41 17.55 -3.86
C GLN A 7 0.13 16.09 -3.50
N THR A 8 -0.78 15.83 -2.56
CA THR A 8 -1.09 14.46 -2.14
C THR A 8 -1.90 13.68 -3.18
N LEU A 9 -2.81 14.35 -3.90
CA LEU A 9 -3.52 13.72 -5.03
C LEU A 9 -2.55 13.38 -6.16
N THR A 10 -1.63 14.29 -6.50
CA THR A 10 -0.58 14.05 -7.51
C THR A 10 0.24 12.81 -7.16
N LEU A 11 0.64 12.66 -5.90
CA LEU A 11 1.36 11.50 -5.42
C LEU A 11 0.54 10.21 -5.55
N ALA A 12 -0.73 10.21 -5.13
CA ALA A 12 -1.60 9.05 -5.24
C ALA A 12 -1.83 8.63 -6.69
N MET A 13 -2.04 9.59 -7.59
CA MET A 13 -2.16 9.34 -9.03
C MET A 13 -0.88 8.73 -9.61
N LYS A 14 0.29 9.25 -9.22
CA LYS A 14 1.59 8.70 -9.63
C LYS A 14 1.79 7.27 -9.09
N THR A 15 1.34 6.98 -7.87
CA THR A 15 1.42 5.65 -7.28
C THR A 15 0.51 4.65 -7.99
N LEU A 16 -0.74 5.02 -8.28
CA LEU A 16 -1.67 4.17 -9.03
C LEU A 16 -1.13 3.85 -10.43
N LYS A 17 -0.66 4.87 -11.16
CA LYS A 17 0.00 4.71 -12.47
C LYS A 17 1.18 3.75 -12.42
N GLN A 18 2.00 3.81 -11.37
CA GLN A 18 3.12 2.88 -11.18
C GLN A 18 2.65 1.46 -10.88
N ALA A 19 1.63 1.30 -10.02
CA ALA A 19 1.10 0.01 -9.62
C ALA A 19 0.49 -0.78 -10.80
N MET A 20 -0.02 -0.07 -11.82
CA MET A 20 -0.59 -0.67 -13.02
C MET A 20 0.45 -1.15 -14.04
N ARG A 21 1.71 -0.69 -13.95
CA ARG A 21 2.75 -1.03 -14.94
C ARG A 21 3.02 -2.54 -14.94
N GLY A 22 2.92 -3.15 -16.11
CA GLY A 22 3.18 -4.59 -16.30
C GLY A 22 2.12 -5.50 -15.67
N ARG A 23 0.93 -4.98 -15.33
CA ARG A 23 -0.16 -5.76 -14.74
C ARG A 23 -1.44 -5.64 -15.56
N LYS A 24 -2.20 -6.74 -15.67
CA LYS A 24 -3.61 -6.67 -16.10
C LYS A 24 -4.43 -6.13 -14.93
N VAL A 25 -5.07 -4.98 -15.12
CA VAL A 25 -5.80 -4.28 -14.05
C VAL A 25 -7.30 -4.21 -14.28
N LYS A 26 -7.79 -4.67 -15.43
CA LYS A 26 -9.22 -4.79 -15.69
C LYS A 26 -9.84 -5.77 -14.69
N ASP A 27 -10.98 -5.39 -14.12
CA ASP A 27 -11.75 -6.15 -13.12
C ASP A 27 -10.99 -6.39 -11.80
N VAL A 28 -9.83 -5.73 -11.60
CA VAL A 28 -9.11 -5.75 -10.33
C VAL A 28 -9.78 -4.81 -9.34
N LEU A 29 -9.99 -5.31 -8.12
CA LEU A 29 -10.51 -4.53 -7.01
C LEU A 29 -9.42 -3.61 -6.43
N LEU A 30 -9.63 -2.29 -6.52
CA LEU A 30 -8.88 -1.28 -5.78
C LEU A 30 -9.66 -0.92 -4.52
N HIS A 31 -9.22 -1.44 -3.38
CA HIS A 31 -9.85 -1.18 -2.09
C HIS A 31 -9.08 -0.09 -1.31
N SER A 32 -9.79 0.89 -0.75
CA SER A 32 -9.22 1.96 0.09
C SER A 32 -10.13 2.35 1.24
N ASP A 33 -9.65 3.19 2.15
CA ASP A 33 -10.53 3.93 3.05
C ASP A 33 -11.29 5.05 2.32
N GLN A 34 -12.16 5.77 3.04
CA GLN A 34 -12.88 6.95 2.54
C GLN A 34 -12.07 8.26 2.65
N GLY A 35 -10.74 8.18 2.67
CA GLY A 35 -9.86 9.33 2.70
C GLY A 35 -10.09 10.26 1.51
N SER A 36 -9.97 11.58 1.75
CA SER A 36 -10.32 12.61 0.75
C SER A 36 -9.59 12.51 -0.60
N ILE A 37 -8.46 11.82 -0.64
CA ILE A 37 -7.67 11.59 -1.87
C ILE A 37 -8.31 10.48 -2.69
N TYR A 38 -8.70 9.38 -2.04
CA TYR A 38 -9.30 8.23 -2.70
C TYR A 38 -10.75 8.49 -3.10
N THR A 39 -11.45 9.40 -2.42
CA THR A 39 -12.78 9.86 -2.83
C THR A 39 -12.76 10.96 -3.90
N ALA A 40 -11.58 11.47 -4.27
CA ALA A 40 -11.45 12.51 -5.27
C ALA A 40 -11.93 12.02 -6.65
N LYS A 41 -12.72 12.86 -7.34
CA LYS A 41 -13.30 12.54 -8.66
C LYS A 41 -12.24 12.12 -9.67
N GLU A 42 -11.11 12.82 -9.70
CA GLU A 42 -10.01 12.52 -10.63
C GLU A 42 -9.44 11.11 -10.41
N PHE A 43 -9.21 10.73 -9.15
CA PHE A 43 -8.68 9.41 -8.81
C PHE A 43 -9.67 8.29 -9.17
N GLN A 44 -10.94 8.48 -8.84
CA GLN A 44 -12.01 7.51 -9.13
C GLN A 44 -12.26 7.37 -10.64
N ALA A 45 -12.29 8.49 -11.37
CA ALA A 45 -12.44 8.49 -12.83
C ALA A 45 -11.29 7.72 -13.48
N TYR A 46 -10.04 8.02 -13.10
CA TYR A 46 -8.87 7.35 -13.66
C TYR A 46 -8.86 5.84 -13.40
N ALA A 47 -9.20 5.40 -12.18
CA ALA A 47 -9.30 3.96 -11.88
C ALA A 47 -10.38 3.28 -12.74
N LYS A 48 -11.56 3.89 -12.86
CA LYS A 48 -12.69 3.38 -13.64
C LYS A 48 -12.41 3.33 -15.15
N GLU A 49 -11.77 4.37 -15.70
CA GLU A 49 -11.36 4.44 -17.11
C GLU A 49 -10.40 3.31 -17.49
N ASN A 50 -9.60 2.83 -16.54
CA ASN A 50 -8.70 1.69 -16.72
C ASN A 50 -9.35 0.34 -16.39
N GLY A 51 -10.66 0.30 -16.17
CA GLY A 51 -11.43 -0.91 -15.92
C GLY A 51 -11.27 -1.50 -14.52
N MET A 52 -10.72 -0.75 -13.57
CA MET A 52 -10.61 -1.20 -12.17
C MET A 52 -11.96 -1.02 -11.45
N ILE A 53 -12.23 -1.91 -10.50
CA ILE A 53 -13.40 -1.81 -9.62
C ILE A 53 -12.95 -1.12 -8.34
N THR A 54 -13.49 0.06 -8.03
CA THR A 54 -13.16 0.75 -6.77
C THR A 54 -14.08 0.30 -5.65
N SER A 55 -13.50 0.02 -4.49
CA SER A 55 -14.22 -0.35 -3.27
C SER A 55 -13.68 0.47 -2.12
N MET A 56 -14.56 0.92 -1.23
CA MET A 56 -14.17 1.73 -0.08
C MET A 56 -14.77 1.16 1.20
N SER A 57 -13.99 1.18 2.28
CA SER A 57 -14.48 0.74 3.59
C SER A 57 -15.66 1.58 4.08
N ARG A 58 -16.50 0.98 4.94
CA ARG A 58 -17.58 1.73 5.61
C ARG A 58 -16.98 2.67 6.66
N ARG A 59 -17.63 3.81 6.89
CA ARG A 59 -17.24 4.70 8.00
C ARG A 59 -17.32 3.93 9.32
N GLY A 60 -16.25 3.99 10.10
CA GLY A 60 -16.15 3.29 11.38
C GLY A 60 -15.83 1.79 11.30
N ASN A 61 -15.53 1.24 10.11
CA ASN A 61 -15.09 -0.14 9.96
C ASN A 61 -13.56 -0.21 9.75
N CYS A 62 -12.81 -0.38 10.84
CA CYS A 62 -11.35 -0.53 10.78
C CYS A 62 -10.90 -1.88 10.20
N HIS A 63 -11.77 -2.90 10.22
CA HIS A 63 -11.39 -4.25 9.77
C HIS A 63 -11.05 -4.32 8.29
N ASP A 64 -11.71 -3.50 7.46
CA ASP A 64 -11.47 -3.44 6.02
C ASP A 64 -10.04 -2.97 5.67
N ASN A 65 -9.43 -2.16 6.54
CA ASN A 65 -8.07 -1.65 6.38
C ASN A 65 -7.03 -2.40 7.23
N ALA A 66 -7.46 -3.40 8.01
CA ALA A 66 -6.62 -4.06 9.02
C ALA A 66 -5.34 -4.69 8.43
N VAL A 67 -5.38 -5.18 7.18
CA VAL A 67 -4.21 -5.77 6.51
C VAL A 67 -3.12 -4.72 6.29
N MET A 68 -3.50 -3.54 5.80
CA MET A 68 -2.54 -2.44 5.59
C MET A 68 -2.07 -1.85 6.92
N GLU A 69 -2.97 -1.72 7.90
CA GLU A 69 -2.60 -1.27 9.25
C GLU A 69 -1.61 -2.22 9.91
N SER A 70 -1.82 -3.53 9.77
CA SER A 70 -0.89 -4.55 10.26
C SER A 70 0.48 -4.43 9.60
N PHE A 71 0.53 -4.27 8.26
CA PHE A 71 1.79 -4.03 7.55
C PHE A 71 2.53 -2.80 8.08
N PHE A 72 1.84 -1.66 8.22
CA PHE A 72 2.46 -0.44 8.74
C PHE A 72 2.87 -0.54 10.21
N GLY A 73 2.12 -1.31 11.01
CA GLY A 73 2.49 -1.66 12.38
C GLY A 73 3.84 -2.37 12.42
N HIS A 74 3.98 -3.46 11.65
CA HIS A 74 5.21 -4.23 11.54
C HIS A 74 6.38 -3.41 11.00
N LEU A 75 6.17 -2.64 9.93
CA LEU A 75 7.21 -1.77 9.37
C LEU A 75 7.76 -0.80 10.42
N LYS A 76 6.88 -0.11 11.16
CA LYS A 76 7.31 0.86 12.18
C LYS A 76 8.01 0.18 13.34
N SER A 77 7.47 -0.92 13.86
CA SER A 77 8.05 -1.61 15.00
C SER A 77 9.40 -2.26 14.66
N GLU A 78 9.48 -2.97 13.54
CA GLU A 78 10.63 -3.79 13.18
C GLU A 78 11.73 -3.00 12.47
N ALA A 79 11.39 -1.99 11.66
CA ALA A 79 12.39 -1.24 10.88
C ALA A 79 12.83 0.09 11.52
N PHE A 80 12.01 0.71 12.38
CA PHE A 80 12.30 2.03 12.96
C PHE A 80 12.44 2.00 14.49
N TYR A 81 11.44 1.47 15.20
CA TYR A 81 11.41 1.52 16.67
C TYR A 81 12.46 0.61 17.31
N SER A 82 12.63 -0.60 16.80
CA SER A 82 13.67 -1.55 17.23
C SER A 82 15.08 -0.94 17.13
N GLN A 83 15.33 -0.14 16.10
CA GLN A 83 16.61 0.50 15.82
C GLN A 83 16.74 1.90 16.47
N LYS A 84 15.73 2.34 17.23
CA LYS A 84 15.64 3.69 17.85
C LYS A 84 15.90 4.83 16.86
N ILE A 85 15.53 4.64 15.59
CA ILE A 85 15.71 5.65 14.55
C ILE A 85 14.69 6.75 14.76
N THR A 86 15.14 7.93 15.18
CA THR A 86 14.28 9.09 15.45
C THR A 86 14.49 10.24 14.47
N LYS A 87 15.67 10.35 13.85
CA LYS A 87 15.99 11.37 12.85
C LYS A 87 16.99 10.82 11.82
N VAL A 88 16.55 10.74 10.57
CA VAL A 88 17.37 10.31 9.41
C VAL A 88 16.95 11.09 8.16
N SER A 89 17.81 11.11 7.15
CA SER A 89 17.50 11.75 5.86
C SER A 89 16.34 11.05 5.15
N ASN A 90 15.61 11.77 4.29
CA ASN A 90 14.57 11.18 3.43
C ASN A 90 15.12 10.04 2.54
N THR A 91 16.36 10.16 2.07
CA THR A 91 17.04 9.12 1.29
C THR A 91 17.22 7.84 2.09
N THR A 92 17.64 7.97 3.36
CA THR A 92 17.79 6.84 4.29
C THR A 92 16.43 6.20 4.59
N VAL A 93 15.39 7.00 4.88
CA VAL A 93 14.03 6.49 5.10
C VAL A 93 13.56 5.69 3.88
N ARG A 94 13.73 6.23 2.67
CA ARG A 94 13.35 5.55 1.43
C ARG A 94 14.07 4.21 1.28
N LYS A 95 15.37 4.17 1.58
CA LYS A 95 16.16 2.93 1.54
C LYS A 95 15.61 1.88 2.51
N ILE A 96 15.43 2.25 3.79
CA ILE A 96 14.88 1.37 4.83
C ILE A 96 13.51 0.81 4.42
N VAL A 97 12.62 1.68 3.92
CA VAL A 97 11.27 1.25 3.49
C VAL A 97 11.34 0.27 2.32
N LEU A 98 12.20 0.51 1.32
CA LEU A 98 12.35 -0.40 0.19
C LEU A 98 12.92 -1.76 0.59
N GLU A 99 13.95 -1.76 1.45
CA GLU A 99 14.55 -2.98 2.00
C GLU A 99 13.53 -3.76 2.83
N TYR A 100 12.75 -3.08 3.66
CA TYR A 100 11.72 -3.72 4.46
C TYR A 100 10.57 -4.29 3.61
N ILE A 101 10.13 -3.58 2.56
CA ILE A 101 9.13 -4.12 1.62
C ILE A 101 9.64 -5.40 0.95
N HIS A 102 10.92 -5.45 0.58
CA HIS A 102 11.53 -6.65 0.03
C HIS A 102 11.56 -7.78 1.05
N TYR A 103 12.05 -7.52 2.27
CA TYR A 103 12.05 -8.49 3.37
C TYR A 103 10.64 -9.04 3.64
N TYR A 104 9.65 -8.16 3.79
CA TYR A 104 8.28 -8.52 4.12
C TYR A 104 7.65 -9.45 3.07
N ASN A 105 7.89 -9.18 1.78
CA ASN A 105 7.27 -9.96 0.70
C ASN A 105 8.04 -11.22 0.32
N CYS A 106 9.37 -11.19 0.40
CA CYS A 106 10.23 -12.22 -0.18
C CYS A 106 10.95 -13.10 0.85
N VAL A 107 11.00 -12.69 2.12
CA VAL A 107 11.82 -13.38 3.14
C VAL A 107 11.01 -13.70 4.41
N ARG A 108 10.10 -12.82 4.82
CA ARG A 108 9.33 -12.99 6.06
C ARG A 108 8.40 -14.19 5.98
N ILE A 109 8.71 -15.22 6.76
CA ILE A 109 7.86 -16.38 6.97
C ILE A 109 6.60 -15.97 7.75
N GLN A 110 5.44 -16.44 7.30
CA GLN A 110 4.18 -16.26 8.01
C GLN A 110 3.49 -17.59 8.26
N GLU A 111 3.16 -17.86 9.52
CA GLU A 111 2.47 -19.09 9.94
C GLU A 111 1.14 -19.29 9.20
N LYS A 112 0.39 -18.19 9.02
CA LYS A 112 -0.88 -18.18 8.26
C LYS A 112 -0.72 -18.52 6.78
N LEU A 113 0.51 -18.51 6.26
CA LEU A 113 0.84 -18.83 4.87
C LEU A 113 1.60 -20.17 4.78
N ASN A 114 1.33 -21.12 5.68
CA ASN A 114 2.00 -22.43 5.73
C ASN A 114 3.53 -22.32 5.86
N GLN A 115 4.00 -21.36 6.67
CA GLN A 115 5.43 -21.10 6.88
C GLN A 115 6.17 -20.63 5.62
N LEU A 116 5.46 -19.99 4.68
CA LEU A 116 6.04 -19.41 3.48
C LEU A 116 6.08 -17.88 3.56
N SER A 117 6.93 -17.27 2.74
CA SER A 117 6.83 -15.84 2.45
C SER A 117 5.60 -15.51 1.60
N PRO A 118 5.09 -14.26 1.63
CA PRO A 118 3.98 -13.85 0.77
C PRO A 118 4.20 -14.12 -0.72
N LYS A 119 5.44 -13.98 -1.20
CA LYS A 119 5.79 -14.26 -2.59
C LYS A 119 5.71 -15.76 -2.89
N GLU A 120 6.33 -16.61 -2.07
CA GLU A 120 6.32 -18.07 -2.26
C GLU A 120 4.89 -18.62 -2.18
N PHE A 121 4.10 -18.17 -1.21
CA PHE A 121 2.70 -18.56 -1.09
C PHE A 121 1.91 -18.20 -2.36
N ARG A 122 2.15 -17.00 -2.91
CA ARG A 122 1.48 -16.57 -4.15
C ARG A 122 1.88 -17.44 -5.35
N GLU A 123 3.14 -17.82 -5.47
CA GLU A 123 3.65 -18.64 -6.57
C GLU A 123 3.10 -20.09 -6.54
N GLN A 124 2.61 -20.56 -5.39
CA GLN A 124 1.95 -21.88 -5.27
C GLN A 124 0.46 -21.86 -5.63
N VAL A 125 -0.18 -20.68 -5.65
CA VAL A 125 -1.64 -20.51 -5.86
C VAL A 125 -1.96 -20.06 -7.29
N VAL A 126 -0.94 -19.89 -8.16
CA VAL A 126 -1.10 -19.50 -9.57
C VAL A 126 -1.24 -20.71 -10.48
#